data_AF-A0A960XFC6-F1
#
_entry.id   AF-A0A960XFC6-F1
#
_cell.length_a   1.000
_cell.length_b   1.000
_cell.length_c   1.000
_cell.angle_alpha   90.00
_cell.angle_beta   90.00
_cell.angle_gamma   90.00
#
_symmetry.space_group_name_H-M   'P 1'
#
loop_
_entity.id
_entity.type
_entity.pdbx_description
1 polymer ?
#
loop_
_entity_poly.entity_id
_entity_poly.type
_entity_poly.pdbx_seq_one_letter_code
_entity_poly.pdbx_strand_id
1 'polypeptide(L)'
;MYQQSIKPPPPTLFILLLLLFGGTTTCLFAAPAEVLVVSKEGLRLDLALTTPKDVKEVELRFYSSRNRPISKKTDVAERHPQRQNKLADEAKRDHEIWYPVVDLAIEPGLDGIAEFETTTPFDCIVNAPYWMVPRRGGSMVEISSGQLEYWENSIRIDAPSPELKTFYLRKRLAMATPRQERSFNLLSGQWSGRVELYAVRASGKEFLGEAHVESSGKEAGHESPNGDLNRANLLGALRDSFEFTMRCQNQNPNSPSYGGLQLFYDLEAKTYRCSYWMWGWGPSVRFLLEVSGQEAFSREREKLQTVAREIGECSLRHLWFEPGTPFDQIALSRYLGGKTLPHGFQGAITFADSLFLAGWAWLPLYERFGEKRYLDLTRQLVLASDEVMDGFEVIPHSYYVDSRDWTPQTIDECGFGMEGYAEAYRTTRDPLFRTVGQRFLKQHIDLFEQPNGGWARRYNRLTGEFTYKTSHARGQGWAMEGLLAAYRLMSTAKNLERCRNMADNFVEHQREGGYWTFEYDQPVSEAGISEKGTALWSWLLYQTYNYTKDAKYLDSARKALNWCLENRYAGPDEEARGSIIGTTNQSAVFYRPWFQVSCSYTTAFFGLALLEELKLQEGRDKP
;
A
#
# COMPACT_ATOMS: atom_id res chain seq x y z
N MET A 1 -35.13 -62.39 -10.18
CA MET A 1 -34.50 -63.74 -10.18
C MET A 1 -33.09 -63.55 -9.66
N TYR A 2 -32.84 -63.88 -8.37
CA TYR A 2 -32.06 -65.05 -7.92
C TYR A 2 -30.61 -65.04 -8.48
N GLN A 3 -29.52 -65.09 -7.71
CA GLN A 3 -29.31 -65.45 -6.30
C GLN A 3 -27.87 -65.03 -5.89
N GLN A 4 -27.69 -64.69 -4.62
CA GLN A 4 -26.41 -64.42 -3.95
C GLN A 4 -25.59 -65.70 -3.73
N SER A 5 -24.25 -65.61 -3.69
CA SER A 5 -23.43 -66.49 -2.84
C SER A 5 -22.20 -65.76 -2.30
N ILE A 6 -22.08 -65.82 -0.99
CA ILE A 6 -21.16 -65.17 -0.06
C ILE A 6 -19.81 -65.94 -0.04
N LYS A 7 -18.68 -65.22 0.04
CA LYS A 7 -17.37 -65.77 0.45
C LYS A 7 -17.01 -65.26 1.86
N PRO A 8 -16.50 -66.11 2.77
CA PRO A 8 -16.17 -65.73 4.15
C PRO A 8 -14.76 -65.12 4.28
N PRO A 9 -14.52 -64.28 5.31
CA PRO A 9 -13.18 -63.80 5.66
C PRO A 9 -12.44 -64.81 6.59
N PRO A 10 -11.10 -64.82 6.59
CA PRO A 10 -10.32 -65.64 7.52
C PRO A 10 -10.16 -64.95 8.90
N PRO A 11 -9.82 -65.71 9.96
CA PRO A 11 -10.14 -65.37 11.35
C PRO A 11 -9.06 -64.57 12.07
N THR A 12 -9.55 -63.74 12.99
CA THR A 12 -8.85 -63.10 14.10
C THR A 12 -8.28 -64.14 15.07
N LEU A 13 -7.01 -64.03 15.45
CA LEU A 13 -6.47 -64.76 16.61
C LEU A 13 -5.91 -63.77 17.64
N PHE A 14 -6.64 -63.68 18.76
CA PHE A 14 -6.22 -63.13 20.04
C PHE A 14 -5.17 -64.07 20.66
N ILE A 15 -4.00 -63.55 21.07
CA ILE A 15 -3.18 -64.19 22.11
C ILE A 15 -2.78 -63.13 23.13
N LEU A 16 -3.34 -63.32 24.32
CA LEU A 16 -2.94 -62.74 25.59
C LEU A 16 -1.74 -63.57 26.11
N LEU A 17 -0.61 -62.94 26.46
CA LEU A 17 0.39 -63.60 27.29
C LEU A 17 1.07 -62.59 28.23
N LEU A 18 0.85 -62.83 29.52
CA LEU A 18 1.42 -62.14 30.67
C LEU A 18 2.71 -62.85 31.09
N LEU A 19 3.75 -62.03 31.31
CA LEU A 19 4.89 -62.13 32.25
C LEU A 19 5.63 -63.46 32.43
N LEU A 20 6.97 -63.42 32.31
CA LEU A 20 7.90 -63.59 33.45
C LEU A 20 9.37 -63.35 33.00
N PHE A 21 10.05 -62.49 33.76
CA PHE A 21 11.48 -62.26 33.97
C PHE A 21 12.54 -62.82 33.00
N GLY A 22 13.34 -61.89 32.45
CA GLY A 22 14.69 -62.15 31.95
C GLY A 22 15.40 -60.82 31.71
N GLY A 23 16.30 -60.44 32.61
CA GLY A 23 16.96 -59.15 32.57
C GLY A 23 17.93 -59.01 31.41
N THR A 24 17.75 -57.96 30.62
CA THR A 24 18.82 -57.24 29.94
C THR A 24 18.42 -55.78 29.87
N THR A 25 19.22 -54.93 30.52
CA THR A 25 19.11 -53.47 30.50
C THR A 25 19.42 -52.97 29.10
N THR A 26 18.45 -53.04 28.18
CA THR A 26 18.47 -52.21 26.98
C THR A 26 18.13 -50.80 27.43
N CYS A 27 19.18 -49.99 27.61
CA CYS A 27 19.04 -48.54 27.60
C CYS A 27 18.31 -48.14 26.33
N LEU A 28 17.00 -47.90 26.46
CA LEU A 28 16.26 -47.07 25.52
C LEU A 28 16.93 -45.70 25.56
N PHE A 29 17.91 -45.49 24.68
CA PHE A 29 18.35 -44.14 24.36
C PHE A 29 17.15 -43.45 23.74
N ALA A 30 16.43 -42.68 24.56
CA ALA A 30 15.52 -41.67 24.05
C ALA A 30 16.32 -40.85 23.03
N ALA A 31 15.77 -40.68 21.82
CA ALA A 31 16.35 -39.76 20.85
C ALA A 31 16.66 -38.43 21.57
N PRO A 32 17.83 -37.81 21.33
CA PRO A 32 18.14 -36.54 21.95
C PRO A 32 16.99 -35.59 21.66
N ALA A 33 16.38 -35.05 22.71
CA ALA A 33 15.28 -34.11 22.55
C ALA A 33 15.77 -32.95 21.68
N GLU A 34 15.07 -32.66 20.58
CA GLU A 34 15.40 -31.55 19.71
C GLU A 34 15.46 -30.26 20.55
N VAL A 35 16.58 -29.55 20.42
CA VAL A 35 16.89 -28.34 21.20
C VAL A 35 15.93 -27.19 20.81
N LEU A 36 15.43 -27.22 19.59
CA LEU A 36 14.45 -26.28 19.06
C LEU A 36 13.48 -27.05 18.15
N VAL A 37 12.20 -27.05 18.50
CA VAL A 37 11.11 -27.52 17.64
C VAL A 37 10.27 -26.33 17.27
N VAL A 38 9.97 -26.17 15.97
CA VAL A 38 9.14 -25.07 15.46
C VAL A 38 7.96 -25.64 14.70
N SER A 39 6.77 -25.12 14.97
CA SER A 39 5.55 -25.45 14.24
C SER A 39 4.82 -24.18 13.84
N LYS A 40 4.13 -24.22 12.69
CA LYS A 40 3.34 -23.09 12.17
C LYS A 40 1.90 -23.53 11.98
N GLU A 41 0.96 -22.78 12.57
CA GLU A 41 -0.48 -22.94 12.37
C GLU A 41 -1.10 -21.59 11.99
N GLY A 42 -1.49 -21.44 10.73
CA GLY A 42 -2.02 -20.17 10.22
C GLY A 42 -1.03 -19.01 10.42
N LEU A 43 -1.44 -18.01 11.21
CA LEU A 43 -0.62 -16.84 11.58
C LEU A 43 0.18 -17.03 12.87
N ARG A 44 0.25 -18.24 13.43
CA ARG A 44 0.94 -18.51 14.68
C ARG A 44 2.18 -19.36 14.44
N LEU A 45 3.29 -18.97 15.04
CA LEU A 45 4.56 -19.69 15.06
C LEU A 45 4.88 -20.12 16.49
N ASP A 46 4.80 -21.42 16.76
CA ASP A 46 5.03 -22.02 18.06
C ASP A 46 6.41 -22.67 18.14
N LEU A 47 7.15 -22.33 19.19
CA LEU A 47 8.52 -22.77 19.47
C LEU A 47 8.55 -23.53 20.79
N ALA A 48 9.05 -24.77 20.76
CA ALA A 48 9.44 -25.50 21.96
C ALA A 48 10.96 -25.52 22.09
N LEU A 49 11.47 -24.89 23.15
CA LEU A 49 12.90 -24.70 23.41
C LEU A 49 13.36 -25.70 24.48
N THR A 50 14.49 -26.37 24.25
CA THR A 50 15.15 -27.23 25.24
C THR A 50 16.62 -26.83 25.39
N THR A 51 17.04 -26.41 26.59
CA THR A 51 18.41 -25.93 26.86
C THR A 51 19.12 -26.76 27.93
N PRO A 52 20.47 -26.72 27.98
CA PRO A 52 21.23 -27.19 29.15
C PRO A 52 20.81 -26.47 30.44
N LYS A 53 20.90 -27.17 31.59
CA LYS A 53 20.41 -26.68 32.90
C LYS A 53 21.10 -25.40 33.40
N ASP A 54 22.32 -25.18 32.96
CA ASP A 54 23.18 -24.05 33.29
C ASP A 54 22.89 -22.80 32.44
N VAL A 55 22.13 -22.93 31.34
CA VAL A 55 21.73 -21.79 30.51
C VAL A 55 20.59 -21.02 31.19
N LYS A 56 20.82 -19.73 31.46
CA LYS A 56 19.84 -18.83 32.11
C LYS A 56 19.19 -17.84 31.15
N GLU A 57 19.78 -17.63 29.98
CA GLU A 57 19.28 -16.74 28.95
C GLU A 57 19.55 -17.36 27.57
N VAL A 58 18.61 -17.19 26.66
CA VAL A 58 18.74 -17.58 25.26
C VAL A 58 18.45 -16.40 24.33
N GLU A 59 19.00 -16.47 23.13
CA GLU A 59 18.70 -15.58 22.02
C GLU A 59 18.09 -16.37 20.88
N LEU A 60 16.89 -15.99 20.48
CA LEU A 60 16.24 -16.45 19.25
C LEU A 60 16.56 -15.49 18.12
N ARG A 61 16.83 -16.03 16.93
CA ARG A 61 17.00 -15.25 15.70
C ARG A 61 16.07 -15.75 14.61
N PHE A 62 15.28 -14.86 14.02
CA PHE A 62 14.32 -15.17 12.97
C PHE A 62 14.81 -14.61 11.64
N TYR A 63 15.09 -15.51 10.71
CA TYR A 63 15.50 -15.19 9.35
C TYR A 63 14.34 -15.50 8.41
N SER A 64 13.59 -14.48 7.98
CA SER A 64 12.53 -14.64 6.98
C SER A 64 13.14 -14.82 5.58
N SER A 65 12.52 -15.68 4.77
CA SER A 65 12.85 -15.85 3.35
C SER A 65 12.61 -14.58 2.51
N ARG A 66 11.80 -13.64 3.01
CA ARG A 66 11.58 -12.31 2.38
C ARG A 66 12.77 -11.37 2.55
N ASN A 67 13.67 -11.63 3.51
CA ASN A 67 14.82 -10.77 3.83
C ASN A 67 16.03 -10.96 2.89
N ARG A 68 15.78 -11.17 1.60
CA ARG A 68 16.83 -10.92 0.59
C ARG A 68 17.22 -9.44 0.65
N PRO A 69 18.51 -9.06 0.60
CA PRO A 69 18.90 -7.67 0.57
C PRO A 69 18.26 -6.93 -0.62
N ILE A 70 17.45 -5.92 -0.34
CA ILE A 70 16.82 -5.05 -1.35
C ILE A 70 17.51 -3.69 -1.29
N SER A 71 18.34 -3.37 -2.29
CA SER A 71 19.07 -2.09 -2.37
C SER A 71 18.39 -1.11 -3.31
N LYS A 72 18.34 0.16 -2.91
CA LYS A 72 17.85 1.25 -3.75
C LYS A 72 18.71 1.45 -5.00
N LYS A 73 20.03 1.20 -4.90
CA LYS A 73 20.97 1.37 -6.02
C LYS A 73 20.96 0.21 -7.01
N THR A 74 20.93 -1.03 -6.51
CA THR A 74 21.26 -2.22 -7.31
C THR A 74 20.04 -3.09 -7.64
N ASP A 75 18.96 -3.02 -6.86
CA ASP A 75 17.73 -3.77 -7.13
C ASP A 75 16.87 -3.06 -8.19
N VAL A 76 17.33 -3.14 -9.44
CA VAL A 76 16.63 -2.65 -10.64
C VAL A 76 16.01 -3.84 -11.37
N ALA A 77 14.69 -3.78 -11.57
CA ALA A 77 13.91 -4.83 -12.23
C ALA A 77 14.55 -5.29 -13.54
N GLU A 78 14.59 -6.59 -13.78
CA GLU A 78 15.16 -7.18 -15.01
C GLU A 78 14.48 -6.66 -16.26
N ARG A 79 13.16 -6.46 -16.18
CA ARG A 79 12.30 -5.96 -17.26
C ARG A 79 12.38 -4.45 -17.50
N HIS A 80 13.25 -3.72 -16.79
CA HIS A 80 13.40 -2.28 -16.96
C HIS A 80 14.03 -1.96 -18.34
N PRO A 81 13.35 -1.22 -19.24
CA PRO A 81 13.84 -0.98 -20.61
C PRO A 81 15.23 -0.34 -20.69
N GLN A 82 15.55 0.54 -19.72
CA GLN A 82 16.85 1.20 -19.59
C GLN A 82 17.65 0.72 -18.38
N ARG A 83 17.61 -0.59 -18.06
CA ARG A 83 18.19 -1.15 -16.82
C ARG A 83 19.65 -0.73 -16.59
N GLN A 84 20.49 -0.80 -17.62
CA GLN A 84 21.92 -0.47 -17.49
C GLN A 84 22.14 1.02 -17.21
N ASN A 85 21.44 1.91 -17.91
CA ASN A 85 21.50 3.36 -17.66
C ASN A 85 21.02 3.68 -16.23
N LYS A 86 19.95 3.01 -15.79
CA LYS A 86 19.42 3.15 -14.45
C LYS A 86 20.45 2.73 -13.41
N LEU A 87 21.04 1.55 -13.53
CA LEU A 87 22.11 1.08 -12.63
C LEU A 87 23.30 2.06 -12.60
N ALA A 88 23.72 2.56 -13.77
CA ALA A 88 24.81 3.53 -13.86
C ALA A 88 24.48 4.86 -13.15
N ASP A 89 23.25 5.36 -13.28
CA ASP A 89 22.81 6.58 -12.59
C ASP A 89 22.63 6.39 -11.09
N GLU A 90 22.21 5.20 -10.68
CA GLU A 90 22.07 4.84 -9.27
C GLU A 90 23.44 4.64 -8.59
N ALA A 91 24.43 4.11 -9.32
CA ALA A 91 25.81 3.94 -8.84
C ALA A 91 26.52 5.28 -8.54
N LYS A 92 26.08 6.39 -9.15
CA LYS A 92 26.64 7.73 -8.89
C LYS A 92 26.27 8.32 -7.52
N ARG A 93 25.34 7.70 -6.79
CA ARG A 93 24.90 8.22 -5.48
C ARG A 93 25.95 8.01 -4.39
N ASP A 94 26.07 9.01 -3.53
CA ASP A 94 26.92 9.02 -2.33
C ASP A 94 26.32 8.29 -1.12
N HIS A 95 25.04 7.91 -1.18
CA HIS A 95 24.30 7.19 -0.15
C HIS A 95 23.61 5.94 -0.71
N GLU A 96 23.29 4.97 0.16
CA GLU A 96 22.48 3.78 -0.16
C GLU A 96 21.28 3.68 0.78
N ILE A 97 20.19 3.06 0.32
CA ILE A 97 19.05 2.70 1.17
C ILE A 97 18.75 1.21 0.99
N TRP A 98 18.77 0.48 2.09
CA TRP A 98 18.37 -0.92 2.16
C TRP A 98 16.95 -1.05 2.68
N TYR A 99 16.18 -2.02 2.18
CA TYR A 99 14.78 -2.23 2.56
C TYR A 99 14.52 -3.60 3.21
N PRO A 100 14.94 -3.81 4.47
CA PRO A 100 14.64 -5.05 5.18
C PRO A 100 13.14 -5.22 5.45
N VAL A 101 12.70 -6.47 5.58
CA VAL A 101 11.31 -6.86 5.76
C VAL A 101 11.07 -7.44 7.16
N VAL A 102 10.05 -6.95 7.85
CA VAL A 102 9.57 -7.49 9.12
C VAL A 102 8.19 -8.10 8.89
N ASP A 103 8.11 -9.43 8.87
CA ASP A 103 6.88 -10.19 8.62
C ASP A 103 6.42 -11.02 9.83
N LEU A 104 6.89 -10.62 11.02
CA LEU A 104 6.40 -11.04 12.34
C LEU A 104 5.77 -9.83 13.04
N ALA A 105 4.74 -10.08 13.84
CA ALA A 105 4.21 -9.08 14.75
C ALA A 105 5.29 -8.70 15.78
N ILE A 106 5.51 -7.40 15.93
CA ILE A 106 6.57 -6.86 16.79
C ILE A 106 6.06 -6.83 18.23
N GLU A 107 6.85 -7.42 19.12
CA GLU A 107 6.65 -7.34 20.57
C GLU A 107 7.87 -6.68 21.24
N PRO A 108 7.74 -6.12 22.46
CA PRO A 108 8.86 -5.48 23.15
C PRO A 108 10.12 -6.35 23.20
N GLY A 109 11.25 -5.84 22.71
CA GLY A 109 12.54 -6.54 22.68
C GLY A 109 12.71 -7.56 21.55
N LEU A 110 11.79 -7.61 20.58
CA LEU A 110 12.03 -8.24 19.29
C LEU A 110 12.69 -7.21 18.36
N ASP A 111 14.01 -7.12 18.46
CA ASP A 111 14.81 -6.09 17.78
C ASP A 111 15.24 -6.55 16.38
N GLY A 112 15.43 -5.60 15.47
CA GLY A 112 15.94 -5.85 14.13
C GLY A 112 17.46 -5.73 14.11
N ILE A 113 18.12 -6.68 13.47
CA ILE A 113 19.57 -6.70 13.34
C ILE A 113 19.94 -6.71 11.86
N ALA A 114 20.62 -5.66 11.42
CA ALA A 114 21.18 -5.54 10.08
C ALA A 114 22.70 -5.74 10.16
N GLU A 115 23.22 -6.79 9.53
CA GLU A 115 24.66 -7.08 9.48
C GLU A 115 25.26 -6.61 8.14
N PHE A 116 26.45 -6.02 8.19
CA PHE A 116 27.12 -5.45 7.03
C PHE A 116 28.49 -6.07 6.79
N GLU A 117 28.92 -6.13 5.54
CA GLU A 117 30.24 -6.67 5.13
C GLU A 117 31.45 -5.79 5.52
N THR A 118 31.22 -4.67 6.23
CA THR A 118 32.28 -3.78 6.70
C THR A 118 32.39 -3.80 8.22
N THR A 119 33.59 -3.57 8.74
CA THR A 119 33.80 -3.20 10.15
C THR A 119 34.04 -1.69 10.32
N THR A 120 34.17 -0.96 9.22
CA THR A 120 34.39 0.48 9.23
C THR A 120 33.12 1.18 9.72
N PRO A 121 33.20 2.06 10.73
CA PRO A 121 32.03 2.79 11.19
C PRO A 121 31.45 3.68 10.09
N PHE A 122 30.12 3.77 10.04
CA PHE A 122 29.38 4.65 9.13
C PHE A 122 28.17 5.25 9.84
N ASP A 123 27.66 6.35 9.30
CA ASP A 123 26.42 6.94 9.78
C ASP A 123 25.23 6.38 9.01
N CYS A 124 24.15 6.13 9.74
CA CYS A 124 22.91 5.62 9.17
C CYS A 124 21.67 6.21 9.85
N ILE A 125 20.56 6.16 9.13
CA ILE A 125 19.24 6.53 9.63
C ILE A 125 18.28 5.41 9.27
N VAL A 126 17.49 4.98 10.25
CA VAL A 126 16.53 3.89 10.09
C VAL A 126 15.13 4.46 10.08
N ASN A 127 14.35 4.10 9.06
CA ASN A 127 12.97 4.50 8.90
C ASN A 127 12.77 6.02 9.03
N ALA A 128 13.58 6.77 8.29
CA ALA A 128 13.63 8.22 8.36
C ALA A 128 12.27 8.96 8.21
N PRO A 129 11.22 8.44 7.51
CA PRO A 129 9.90 9.09 7.52
C PRO A 129 9.35 9.37 8.93
N TYR A 130 9.71 8.56 9.92
CA TYR A 130 9.17 8.67 11.28
C TYR A 130 10.25 8.88 12.34
N TRP A 131 11.47 8.39 12.08
CA TRP A 131 12.56 8.40 13.06
C TRP A 131 13.83 9.00 12.43
N MET A 132 13.90 10.32 12.38
CA MET A 132 15.08 11.06 11.91
C MET A 132 16.18 11.14 12.98
N VAL A 133 16.62 9.98 13.49
CA VAL A 133 17.67 9.89 14.50
C VAL A 133 18.91 9.26 13.87
N PRO A 134 20.00 10.03 13.66
CA PRO A 134 21.27 9.49 13.21
C PRO A 134 21.81 8.44 14.18
N ARG A 135 22.42 7.39 13.61
CA ARG A 135 23.06 6.30 14.35
C ARG A 135 24.40 5.97 13.74
N ARG A 136 25.31 5.50 14.58
CA ARG A 136 26.59 4.98 14.14
C ARG A 136 26.50 3.47 13.98
N GLY A 137 26.70 3.00 12.76
CA GLY A 137 26.85 1.59 12.40
C GLY A 137 28.32 1.15 12.34
N GLY A 138 28.51 -0.10 11.96
CA GLY A 138 29.80 -0.77 11.75
C GLY A 138 29.50 -2.13 11.12
N SER A 139 29.94 -3.23 11.72
CA SER A 139 29.51 -4.57 11.27
C SER A 139 28.04 -4.87 11.49
N MET A 140 27.35 -4.05 12.28
CA MET A 140 25.96 -4.26 12.65
C MET A 140 25.27 -2.92 12.94
N VAL A 141 23.98 -2.85 12.61
CA VAL A 141 23.05 -1.84 13.09
C VAL A 141 21.92 -2.55 13.84
N GLU A 142 21.75 -2.20 15.12
CA GLU A 142 20.65 -2.67 15.96
C GLU A 142 19.49 -1.67 15.92
N ILE A 143 18.29 -2.20 15.70
CA ILE A 143 17.06 -1.44 15.54
C ILE A 143 16.08 -1.91 16.61
N SER A 144 15.80 -1.03 17.57
CA SER A 144 14.86 -1.37 18.64
C SER A 144 13.48 -1.71 18.09
N SER A 145 12.79 -2.65 18.75
CA SER A 145 11.42 -3.05 18.37
C SER A 145 10.46 -1.86 18.21
N GLY A 146 10.61 -0.79 18.99
CA GLY A 146 9.77 0.42 18.90
C GLY A 146 10.03 1.32 17.69
N GLN A 147 11.03 1.00 16.87
CA GLN A 147 11.40 1.77 15.66
C GLN A 147 11.30 0.93 14.39
N LEU A 148 10.87 -0.33 14.52
CA LEU A 148 10.57 -1.20 13.40
C LEU A 148 9.14 -0.96 12.90
N GLU A 149 8.99 -1.00 11.59
CA GLU A 149 7.70 -1.06 10.92
C GLU A 149 7.34 -2.51 10.57
N TYR A 150 6.04 -2.78 10.46
CA TYR A 150 5.59 -4.00 9.78
C TYR A 150 5.89 -3.88 8.29
N TRP A 151 6.33 -4.99 7.71
CA TRP A 151 6.72 -5.11 6.31
C TRP A 151 7.96 -4.28 6.01
N GLU A 152 7.81 -3.22 5.23
CA GLU A 152 8.92 -2.40 4.76
C GLU A 152 9.57 -1.58 5.87
N ASN A 153 10.88 -1.78 6.03
CA ASN A 153 11.75 -0.89 6.76
C ASN A 153 12.77 -0.26 5.79
N SER A 154 13.46 0.79 6.21
CA SER A 154 14.50 1.46 5.43
C SER A 154 15.72 1.74 6.30
N ILE A 155 16.91 1.48 5.77
CA ILE A 155 18.20 1.81 6.39
C ILE A 155 18.99 2.63 5.38
N ARG A 156 19.05 3.94 5.60
CA ARG A 156 19.88 4.84 4.80
C ARG A 156 21.29 4.88 5.37
N ILE A 157 22.31 4.84 4.52
CA ILE A 157 23.73 4.93 4.89
C ILE A 157 24.42 6.01 4.04
N ASP A 158 25.14 6.91 4.70
CA ASP A 158 25.85 8.05 4.09
C ASP A 158 27.37 7.80 4.06
N ALA A 159 27.81 6.83 3.24
CA ALA A 159 29.22 6.44 3.07
C ALA A 159 29.39 5.57 1.79
N PRO A 160 30.62 5.34 1.28
CA PRO A 160 30.88 4.25 0.33
C PRO A 160 30.26 2.97 0.87
N SER A 161 29.21 2.54 0.17
CA SER A 161 28.05 1.93 0.80
C SER A 161 28.34 0.49 1.20
N PRO A 162 28.45 0.19 2.50
CA PRO A 162 28.65 -1.17 2.93
C PRO A 162 27.46 -2.02 2.53
N GLU A 163 27.75 -3.22 2.03
CA GLU A 163 26.74 -4.15 1.58
C GLU A 163 26.03 -4.78 2.77
N LEU A 164 24.69 -4.76 2.74
CA LEU A 164 23.89 -5.46 3.74
C LEU A 164 24.00 -6.96 3.49
N LYS A 165 24.63 -7.67 4.42
CA LYS A 165 24.83 -9.11 4.36
C LYS A 165 23.54 -9.86 4.66
N THR A 166 22.89 -9.50 5.76
CA THR A 166 21.66 -10.14 6.22
C THR A 166 20.88 -9.23 7.14
N PHE A 167 19.57 -9.48 7.23
CA PHE A 167 18.71 -8.93 8.26
C PHE A 167 17.96 -10.05 8.97
N TYR A 168 17.82 -9.95 10.29
CA TYR A 168 17.03 -10.87 11.09
C TYR A 168 16.43 -10.18 12.31
N LEU A 169 15.34 -10.75 12.84
CA LEU A 169 14.78 -10.33 14.12
C LEU A 169 15.42 -11.12 15.26
N ARG A 170 15.66 -10.47 16.39
CA ARG A 170 16.35 -11.03 17.55
C ARG A 170 15.51 -10.85 18.80
N LYS A 171 15.29 -11.93 19.55
CA LYS A 171 14.62 -11.89 20.87
C LYS A 171 15.49 -12.56 21.92
N ARG A 172 15.75 -11.87 23.04
CA ARG A 172 16.35 -12.49 24.22
C ARG A 172 15.29 -12.92 25.23
N LEU A 173 15.48 -14.08 25.82
CA LEU A 173 14.56 -14.69 26.76
C LEU A 173 15.31 -15.23 27.97
N ALA A 174 14.85 -14.88 29.17
CA ALA A 174 15.26 -15.57 30.38
C ALA A 174 14.68 -17.00 30.39
N MET A 175 15.49 -17.97 30.80
CA MET A 175 15.11 -19.37 30.94
C MET A 175 14.88 -19.69 32.41
N ALA A 176 13.61 -19.81 32.81
CA ALA A 176 13.23 -20.23 34.16
C ALA A 176 13.44 -21.74 34.36
N THR A 177 13.23 -22.51 33.29
CA THR A 177 13.34 -23.97 33.26
C THR A 177 14.12 -24.40 32.01
N PRO A 178 14.75 -25.60 31.99
CA PRO A 178 15.44 -26.12 30.81
C PRO A 178 14.53 -26.34 29.59
N ARG A 179 13.20 -26.28 29.77
CA ARG A 179 12.20 -26.37 28.70
C ARG A 179 11.27 -25.20 28.78
N GLN A 180 10.94 -24.60 27.64
CA GLN A 180 10.05 -23.45 27.57
C GLN A 180 9.35 -23.40 26.21
N GLU A 181 8.07 -23.05 26.23
CA GLU A 181 7.28 -22.82 25.02
C GLU A 181 7.09 -21.32 24.79
N ARG A 182 7.13 -20.90 23.52
CA ARG A 182 6.91 -19.52 23.10
C ARG A 182 6.15 -19.49 21.79
N SER A 183 5.33 -18.46 21.61
CA SER A 183 4.50 -18.27 20.42
C SER A 183 4.71 -16.86 19.89
N PHE A 184 4.86 -16.75 18.58
CA PHE A 184 4.97 -15.49 17.86
C PHE A 184 3.87 -15.39 16.81
N ASN A 185 3.33 -14.20 16.61
CA ASN A 185 2.36 -13.96 15.55
C ASN A 185 3.08 -13.57 14.27
N LEU A 186 2.67 -14.15 13.16
CA LEU A 186 3.12 -13.86 11.81
C LEU A 186 2.20 -12.83 11.17
N LEU A 187 2.75 -11.98 10.29
CA LEU A 187 1.93 -11.04 9.53
C LEU A 187 1.29 -11.68 8.30
N SER A 188 1.73 -12.88 7.92
CA SER A 188 1.20 -13.61 6.76
C SER A 188 1.31 -15.12 6.95
N GLY A 189 0.27 -15.84 6.52
CA GLY A 189 0.23 -17.30 6.55
C GLY A 189 1.29 -17.93 5.64
N GLN A 190 1.83 -17.16 4.70
CA GLN A 190 2.88 -17.59 3.77
C GLN A 190 4.29 -17.43 4.32
N TRP A 191 4.45 -17.05 5.60
CA TRP A 191 5.76 -16.96 6.22
C TRP A 191 6.54 -18.27 6.08
N SER A 192 7.82 -18.12 5.75
CA SER A 192 8.82 -19.18 5.68
C SER A 192 10.17 -18.61 6.02
N GLY A 193 11.08 -19.46 6.48
CA GLY A 193 12.39 -19.03 6.93
C GLY A 193 12.98 -20.00 7.93
N ARG A 194 13.96 -19.52 8.69
CA ARG A 194 14.62 -20.31 9.73
C ARG A 194 14.69 -19.56 11.05
N VAL A 195 14.64 -20.33 12.13
CA VAL A 195 14.80 -19.85 13.50
C VAL A 195 16.07 -20.48 14.07
N GLU A 196 16.97 -19.66 14.60
CA GLU A 196 18.15 -20.13 15.33
C GLU A 196 18.00 -19.87 16.82
N LEU A 197 18.57 -20.75 17.64
CA LEU A 197 18.63 -20.66 19.09
C LEU A 197 20.09 -20.62 19.57
N TYR A 198 20.41 -19.64 20.39
CA TYR A 198 21.72 -19.49 21.04
C TYR A 198 21.58 -19.45 22.56
N ALA A 199 22.49 -20.07 23.29
CA ALA A 199 22.71 -19.78 24.71
C ALA A 199 23.48 -18.47 24.85
N VAL A 200 23.04 -17.62 25.77
CA VAL A 200 23.76 -16.39 26.15
C VAL A 200 24.52 -16.66 27.45
N ARG A 201 25.85 -16.56 27.39
CA ARG A 201 26.77 -16.78 28.51
C ARG A 201 27.70 -15.59 28.67
N ALA A 202 28.37 -15.49 29.82
CA ALA A 202 29.38 -14.46 30.05
C ALA A 202 30.53 -14.50 29.03
N SER A 203 30.85 -15.68 28.50
CA SER A 203 31.88 -15.90 27.47
C SER A 203 31.43 -15.57 26.05
N GLY A 204 30.14 -15.26 25.83
CA GLY A 204 29.57 -14.99 24.51
C GLY A 204 28.32 -15.81 24.20
N LYS A 205 28.00 -15.92 22.90
CA LYS A 205 26.85 -16.68 22.41
C LYS A 205 27.29 -18.04 21.88
N GLU A 206 26.59 -19.09 22.27
CA GLU A 206 26.84 -20.47 21.84
C GLU A 206 25.62 -20.96 21.04
N PHE A 207 25.83 -21.39 19.79
CA PHE A 207 24.75 -21.94 18.96
C PHE A 207 24.26 -23.28 19.52
N LEU A 208 22.94 -23.42 19.70
CA LEU A 208 22.34 -24.63 20.25
C LEU A 208 21.55 -25.43 19.21
N GLY A 209 20.95 -24.77 18.22
CA GLY A 209 20.17 -25.44 17.18
C GLY A 209 19.42 -24.47 16.27
N GLU A 210 18.92 -25.00 15.17
CA GLU A 210 18.07 -24.28 14.22
C GLU A 210 16.89 -25.14 13.77
N ALA A 211 15.85 -24.49 13.28
CA ALA A 211 14.70 -25.13 12.66
C ALA A 211 14.24 -24.33 11.45
N HIS A 212 13.82 -25.03 10.40
CA HIS A 212 13.33 -24.44 9.15
C HIS A 212 11.82 -24.59 9.05
N VAL A 213 11.16 -23.55 8.56
CA VAL A 213 9.72 -23.52 8.33
C VAL A 213 9.49 -23.26 6.86
N GLU A 214 8.96 -24.26 6.18
CA GLU A 214 8.56 -24.13 4.79
C GLU A 214 7.23 -23.40 4.66
N SER A 215 7.06 -22.70 3.53
CA SER A 215 5.78 -22.11 3.22
C SER A 215 4.79 -23.22 2.91
N SER A 216 3.76 -23.37 3.75
CA SER A 216 2.59 -24.21 3.48
C SER A 216 1.70 -23.58 2.40
N GLY A 217 2.24 -23.40 1.19
CA GLY A 217 1.45 -22.96 0.04
C GLY A 217 0.64 -24.14 -0.49
N LYS A 218 -0.61 -24.29 -0.05
CA LYS A 218 -1.57 -25.01 -0.90
C LYS A 218 -1.85 -24.08 -2.08
N GLU A 219 -1.48 -24.50 -3.29
CA GLU A 219 -2.06 -23.97 -4.51
C GLU A 219 -3.56 -24.24 -4.44
N ALA A 220 -4.31 -23.32 -3.86
CA ALA A 220 -5.75 -23.34 -4.03
C ALA A 220 -5.99 -23.08 -5.52
N GLY A 221 -6.62 -24.05 -6.19
CA GLY A 221 -7.07 -23.90 -7.56
C GLY A 221 -8.10 -22.79 -7.57
N HIS A 222 -7.71 -21.61 -8.04
CA HIS A 222 -8.60 -20.47 -8.16
C HIS A 222 -9.06 -20.36 -9.60
N GLU A 223 -10.35 -20.11 -9.78
CA GLU A 223 -10.91 -19.82 -11.10
C GLU A 223 -10.21 -18.59 -11.68
N SER A 224 -9.87 -18.68 -12.96
CA SER A 224 -9.29 -17.54 -13.68
C SER A 224 -10.28 -16.37 -13.62
N PRO A 225 -9.79 -15.13 -13.43
CA PRO A 225 -10.65 -13.96 -13.46
C PRO A 225 -11.53 -13.94 -14.72
N ASN A 226 -12.83 -13.70 -14.52
CA ASN A 226 -13.79 -13.52 -15.59
C ASN A 226 -14.09 -12.02 -15.76
N GLY A 227 -14.14 -11.56 -17.02
CA GLY A 227 -14.50 -10.21 -17.44
C GLY A 227 -16.00 -9.91 -17.49
N ASP A 228 -16.86 -10.92 -17.35
CA ASP A 228 -18.31 -10.77 -17.46
C ASP A 228 -18.89 -9.78 -16.44
N LEU A 229 -19.70 -8.84 -16.91
CA LEU A 229 -20.36 -7.84 -16.06
C LEU A 229 -21.63 -8.38 -15.37
N ASN A 230 -21.77 -9.69 -15.17
CA ASN A 230 -22.93 -10.23 -14.47
C ASN A 230 -22.83 -9.93 -12.95
N ARG A 231 -24.00 -9.76 -12.30
CA ARG A 231 -24.08 -9.34 -10.89
C ARG A 231 -23.26 -10.22 -9.94
N ALA A 232 -23.21 -11.53 -10.14
CA ALA A 232 -22.48 -12.44 -9.26
C ALA A 232 -20.96 -12.21 -9.34
N ASN A 233 -20.41 -12.07 -10.55
CA ASN A 233 -18.99 -11.77 -10.75
C ASN A 233 -18.64 -10.38 -10.19
N LEU A 234 -19.50 -9.37 -10.40
CA LEU A 234 -19.29 -8.02 -9.87
C LEU A 234 -19.23 -8.02 -8.34
N LEU A 235 -20.16 -8.72 -7.66
CA LEU A 235 -20.15 -8.83 -6.19
C LEU A 235 -18.95 -9.63 -5.67
N GLY A 236 -18.53 -10.68 -6.38
CA GLY A 236 -17.31 -11.43 -6.06
C GLY A 236 -16.06 -10.54 -6.14
N ALA A 237 -15.87 -9.85 -7.26
CA ALA A 237 -14.74 -8.94 -7.44
C ALA A 237 -14.75 -7.77 -6.45
N LEU A 238 -15.94 -7.28 -6.08
CA LEU A 238 -16.10 -6.24 -5.07
C LEU A 238 -15.64 -6.73 -3.68
N ARG A 239 -15.95 -7.98 -3.34
CA ARG A 239 -15.47 -8.65 -2.12
C ARG A 239 -13.95 -8.74 -2.07
N ASP A 240 -13.35 -9.29 -3.12
CA ASP A 240 -11.90 -9.44 -3.21
C ASP A 240 -11.18 -8.09 -3.09
N SER A 241 -11.76 -7.04 -3.70
CA SER A 241 -11.21 -5.68 -3.69
C SER A 241 -11.22 -5.03 -2.30
N PHE A 242 -12.32 -5.16 -1.54
CA PHE A 242 -12.35 -4.61 -0.18
C PHE A 242 -11.50 -5.44 0.79
N GLU A 243 -11.40 -6.76 0.58
CA GLU A 243 -10.50 -7.60 1.37
C GLU A 243 -9.04 -7.25 1.15
N PHE A 244 -8.62 -6.99 -0.09
CA PHE A 244 -7.30 -6.44 -0.38
C PHE A 244 -7.06 -5.11 0.33
N THR A 245 -8.03 -4.19 0.23
CA THR A 245 -7.93 -2.87 0.85
C THR A 245 -7.77 -2.97 2.37
N MET A 246 -8.48 -3.88 3.02
CA MET A 246 -8.32 -4.14 4.46
C MET A 246 -6.95 -4.74 4.80
N ARG A 247 -6.39 -5.64 3.97
CA ARG A 247 -5.05 -6.19 4.21
C ARG A 247 -3.93 -5.17 4.02
N CYS A 248 -4.15 -4.12 3.24
CA CYS A 248 -3.22 -2.99 3.12
C CYS A 248 -3.09 -2.18 4.42
N GLN A 249 -3.98 -2.38 5.41
CA GLN A 249 -3.96 -1.59 6.63
C GLN A 249 -2.72 -1.86 7.48
N ASN A 250 -2.03 -0.81 7.93
CA ASN A 250 -0.90 -0.96 8.83
C ASN A 250 -1.39 -1.31 10.24
N GLN A 251 -1.18 -2.55 10.66
CA GLN A 251 -1.60 -3.07 11.96
C GLN A 251 -0.49 -3.02 13.03
N ASN A 252 0.61 -2.32 12.79
CA ASN A 252 1.67 -2.14 13.78
C ASN A 252 1.25 -1.09 14.84
N PRO A 253 0.95 -1.47 16.09
CA PRO A 253 0.48 -0.52 17.10
C PRO A 253 1.54 0.51 17.52
N ASN A 254 2.81 0.24 17.22
CA ASN A 254 3.92 1.16 17.51
C ASN A 254 4.21 2.12 16.33
N SER A 255 3.58 1.91 15.17
CA SER A 255 3.78 2.77 14.01
C SER A 255 3.05 4.09 14.18
N PRO A 256 3.65 5.23 13.81
CA PRO A 256 2.90 6.48 13.63
C PRO A 256 1.74 6.34 12.62
N SER A 257 1.87 5.42 11.66
CA SER A 257 0.86 5.10 10.64
C SER A 257 -0.11 3.99 11.00
N TYR A 258 -0.18 3.56 12.27
CA TYR A 258 -1.13 2.54 12.73
C TYR A 258 -2.59 2.84 12.31
N GLY A 259 -3.28 1.88 11.72
CA GLY A 259 -4.64 2.05 11.19
C GLY A 259 -4.74 2.77 9.84
N GLY A 260 -3.66 3.38 9.35
CA GLY A 260 -3.53 3.88 7.97
C GLY A 260 -3.27 2.76 6.97
N LEU A 261 -2.87 3.09 5.74
CA LEU A 261 -2.62 2.10 4.69
C LEU A 261 -1.17 2.12 4.19
N GLN A 262 -0.64 0.93 3.91
CA GLN A 262 0.46 0.73 2.99
C GLN A 262 -0.05 0.99 1.57
N LEU A 263 0.60 1.88 0.83
CA LEU A 263 0.11 2.28 -0.49
C LEU A 263 0.28 1.19 -1.55
N PHE A 264 1.33 0.37 -1.42
CA PHE A 264 1.69 -0.62 -2.42
C PHE A 264 1.84 -2.01 -1.82
N TYR A 265 1.52 -3.03 -2.62
CA TYR A 265 1.99 -4.39 -2.40
C TYR A 265 2.92 -4.81 -3.54
N ASP A 266 4.11 -5.27 -3.17
CA ASP A 266 5.16 -5.67 -4.09
C ASP A 266 5.18 -7.18 -4.21
N LEU A 267 4.76 -7.68 -5.38
CA LEU A 267 4.54 -9.09 -5.62
C LEU A 267 5.86 -9.90 -5.62
N GLU A 268 6.95 -9.28 -6.08
CA GLU A 268 8.26 -9.93 -6.20
C GLU A 268 9.03 -9.96 -4.88
N ALA A 269 8.76 -9.00 -3.99
CA ALA A 269 9.31 -8.99 -2.63
C ALA A 269 8.34 -9.54 -1.58
N LYS A 270 7.09 -9.82 -1.97
CA LYS A 270 5.98 -10.26 -1.11
C LYS A 270 5.82 -9.39 0.13
N THR A 271 5.81 -8.07 -0.07
CA THR A 271 5.82 -7.09 1.02
C THR A 271 4.91 -5.91 0.71
N TYR A 272 4.19 -5.44 1.72
CA TYR A 272 3.57 -4.13 1.68
C TYR A 272 4.61 -3.02 1.84
N ARG A 273 4.37 -1.86 1.22
CA ARG A 273 5.31 -0.73 1.15
C ARG A 273 4.61 0.61 1.28
N CYS A 274 5.38 1.61 1.71
CA CYS A 274 5.02 3.02 1.73
C CYS A 274 3.77 3.34 2.58
N SER A 275 3.86 3.17 3.90
CA SER A 275 2.82 3.58 4.86
C SER A 275 2.77 5.10 5.07
N TYR A 276 3.71 5.83 4.50
CA TYR A 276 3.90 7.27 4.69
C TYR A 276 3.35 8.10 3.51
N TRP A 277 2.32 7.59 2.82
CA TRP A 277 1.72 8.20 1.62
C TRP A 277 0.22 8.50 1.80
N MET A 278 -0.06 9.39 2.73
CA MET A 278 -1.38 9.61 3.35
C MET A 278 -2.49 10.02 2.36
N TRP A 279 -2.20 10.85 1.36
CA TRP A 279 -3.25 11.34 0.47
C TRP A 279 -3.95 10.22 -0.33
N GLY A 280 -3.19 9.16 -0.65
CA GLY A 280 -3.69 8.01 -1.42
C GLY A 280 -4.72 7.17 -0.67
N TRP A 281 -4.95 7.45 0.62
CA TRP A 281 -5.90 6.73 1.45
C TRP A 281 -7.36 7.15 1.20
N GLY A 282 -7.59 8.37 0.71
CA GLY A 282 -8.92 8.92 0.45
C GLY A 282 -9.85 7.98 -0.31
N PRO A 283 -9.46 7.54 -1.53
CA PRO A 283 -10.27 6.64 -2.34
C PRO A 283 -10.65 5.34 -1.61
N SER A 284 -9.74 4.81 -0.78
CA SER A 284 -10.00 3.58 0.00
C SER A 284 -11.04 3.80 1.09
N VAL A 285 -11.00 4.95 1.78
CA VAL A 285 -12.03 5.31 2.78
C VAL A 285 -13.40 5.39 2.14
N ARG A 286 -13.53 6.16 1.04
CA ARG A 286 -14.79 6.27 0.30
C ARG A 286 -15.30 4.91 -0.16
N PHE A 287 -14.42 4.12 -0.76
CA PHE A 287 -14.75 2.79 -1.27
C PHE A 287 -15.31 1.88 -0.16
N LEU A 288 -14.63 1.76 0.97
CA LEU A 288 -15.08 0.94 2.10
C LEU A 288 -16.43 1.41 2.64
N LEU A 289 -16.66 2.72 2.74
CA LEU A 289 -17.93 3.28 3.17
C LEU A 289 -19.07 2.98 2.18
N GLU A 290 -18.85 3.13 0.87
CA GLU A 290 -19.87 2.82 -0.14
C GLU A 290 -20.22 1.33 -0.19
N VAL A 291 -19.22 0.45 -0.09
CA VAL A 291 -19.46 -1.01 0.01
C VAL A 291 -20.25 -1.35 1.26
N SER A 292 -19.96 -0.71 2.40
CA SER A 292 -20.68 -0.97 3.65
C SER A 292 -22.19 -0.62 3.57
N GLY A 293 -22.57 0.24 2.61
CA GLY A 293 -23.96 0.58 2.30
C GLY A 293 -24.69 -0.46 1.44
N GLN A 294 -23.98 -1.42 0.85
CA GLN A 294 -24.56 -2.45 0.00
C GLN A 294 -25.18 -3.57 0.84
N GLU A 295 -26.38 -4.00 0.48
CA GLU A 295 -27.11 -5.04 1.24
C GLU A 295 -26.40 -6.40 1.18
N ALA A 296 -25.73 -6.69 0.07
CA ALA A 296 -24.93 -7.91 -0.12
C ALA A 296 -23.78 -8.06 0.89
N PHE A 297 -23.35 -6.97 1.55
CA PHE A 297 -22.24 -6.95 2.52
C PHE A 297 -22.69 -6.43 3.89
N SER A 298 -23.96 -6.66 4.25
CA SER A 298 -24.52 -6.25 5.54
C SER A 298 -23.79 -6.87 6.74
N ARG A 299 -23.18 -8.05 6.58
CA ARG A 299 -22.40 -8.74 7.63
C ARG A 299 -21.03 -8.11 7.86
N GLU A 300 -20.43 -7.54 6.82
CA GLU A 300 -19.11 -6.91 6.84
C GLU A 300 -19.20 -5.41 7.16
N ARG A 301 -20.40 -4.83 7.11
CA ARG A 301 -20.68 -3.40 7.28
C ARG A 301 -19.92 -2.75 8.44
N GLU A 302 -19.99 -3.31 9.64
CA GLU A 302 -19.34 -2.74 10.84
C GLU A 302 -17.82 -2.78 10.72
N LYS A 303 -17.26 -3.88 10.20
CA LYS A 303 -15.82 -4.04 9.98
C LYS A 303 -15.32 -3.03 8.96
N LEU A 304 -16.00 -2.90 7.82
CA LEU A 304 -15.64 -1.94 6.76
C LEU A 304 -15.66 -0.50 7.28
N GLN A 305 -16.67 -0.15 8.07
CA GLN A 305 -16.81 1.18 8.67
C GLN A 305 -15.75 1.46 9.73
N THR A 306 -15.41 0.46 10.55
CA THR A 306 -14.33 0.57 11.53
C THR A 306 -12.99 0.84 10.85
N VAL A 307 -12.63 0.05 9.83
CA VAL A 307 -11.39 0.24 9.08
C VAL A 307 -11.36 1.61 8.38
N ALA A 308 -12.45 2.01 7.73
CA ALA A 308 -12.55 3.32 7.09
C ALA A 308 -12.32 4.46 8.11
N ARG A 309 -12.90 4.35 9.30
CA ARG A 309 -12.71 5.33 10.38
C ARG A 309 -11.27 5.33 10.88
N GLU A 310 -10.64 4.18 11.11
CA GLU A 310 -9.24 4.07 11.56
C GLU A 310 -8.26 4.72 10.58
N ILE A 311 -8.49 4.57 9.27
CA ILE A 311 -7.71 5.26 8.24
C ILE A 311 -7.88 6.78 8.35
N GLY A 312 -9.13 7.25 8.54
CA GLY A 312 -9.45 8.64 8.82
C GLY A 312 -8.71 9.17 10.04
N GLU A 313 -8.79 8.47 11.17
CA GLU A 313 -8.07 8.83 12.40
C GLU A 313 -6.57 8.91 12.18
N CYS A 314 -6.01 7.96 11.43
CA CYS A 314 -4.60 7.97 11.10
C CYS A 314 -4.21 9.22 10.31
N SER A 315 -5.04 9.67 9.37
CA SER A 315 -4.76 10.90 8.64
C SER A 315 -4.77 12.16 9.53
N LEU A 316 -5.63 12.20 10.56
CA LEU A 316 -5.67 13.30 11.53
C LEU A 316 -4.44 13.33 12.44
N ARG A 317 -3.78 12.20 12.68
CA ARG A 317 -2.51 12.17 13.42
C ARG A 317 -1.32 12.70 12.61
N HIS A 318 -1.48 12.85 11.29
CA HIS A 318 -0.46 13.38 10.38
C HIS A 318 -0.73 14.83 9.99
N LEU A 319 -1.41 15.60 10.85
CA LEU A 319 -1.49 17.06 10.69
C LEU A 319 -0.14 17.69 11.04
N TRP A 320 0.28 18.64 10.21
CA TRP A 320 1.39 19.53 10.50
C TRP A 320 0.88 20.70 11.34
N PHE A 321 1.64 21.11 12.36
CA PHE A 321 1.25 22.20 13.26
C PHE A 321 2.29 23.31 13.16
N GLU A 322 1.87 24.45 12.63
CA GLU A 322 2.69 25.65 12.47
C GLU A 322 1.84 26.89 12.78
N PRO A 323 1.57 27.17 14.07
CA PRO A 323 0.60 28.17 14.49
C PRO A 323 0.86 29.55 13.89
N GLY A 324 -0.21 30.19 13.42
CA GLY A 324 -0.15 31.53 12.82
C GLY A 324 0.31 31.55 11.36
N THR A 325 0.41 30.39 10.70
CA THR A 325 0.70 30.27 9.27
C THR A 325 -0.43 29.51 8.56
N PRO A 326 -0.51 29.58 7.21
CA PRO A 326 -1.42 28.75 6.43
C PRO A 326 -1.17 27.24 6.56
N PHE A 327 -0.07 26.82 7.21
CA PHE A 327 0.29 25.42 7.38
C PHE A 327 -0.13 24.87 8.75
N ASP A 328 -0.82 25.66 9.58
CA ASP A 328 -1.36 25.16 10.84
C ASP A 328 -2.50 24.15 10.60
N GLN A 329 -2.35 22.96 11.19
CA GLN A 329 -3.27 21.83 11.12
C GLN A 329 -3.59 21.41 9.68
N ILE A 330 -2.58 21.43 8.80
CA ILE A 330 -2.70 20.93 7.43
C ILE A 330 -2.17 19.50 7.37
N ALA A 331 -2.94 18.60 6.77
CA ALA A 331 -2.50 17.22 6.60
C ALA A 331 -1.19 17.15 5.80
N LEU A 332 -0.20 16.46 6.37
CA LEU A 332 0.97 16.03 5.64
C LEU A 332 0.51 15.02 4.58
N SER A 333 0.86 15.27 3.33
CA SER A 333 0.37 14.48 2.21
C SER A 333 1.18 13.20 2.01
N ARG A 334 2.50 13.30 2.24
CA ARG A 334 3.47 12.20 2.08
C ARG A 334 4.84 12.55 2.65
N TYR A 335 5.65 11.52 2.87
CA TYR A 335 7.11 11.66 2.96
C TYR A 335 7.75 11.28 1.63
N LEU A 336 8.57 12.18 1.09
CA LEU A 336 9.25 11.97 -0.19
C LEU A 336 10.68 11.50 0.02
N GLY A 337 10.99 10.32 -0.51
CA GLY A 337 12.36 9.84 -0.63
C GLY A 337 13.12 10.61 -1.71
N GLY A 338 14.33 11.11 -1.42
CA GLY A 338 15.08 11.95 -2.36
C GLY A 338 16.59 11.73 -2.29
N LYS A 339 17.24 11.79 -3.45
CA LYS A 339 18.68 11.48 -3.61
C LYS A 339 19.60 12.53 -2.97
N THR A 340 19.11 13.74 -2.73
CA THR A 340 19.92 14.88 -2.24
C THR A 340 19.42 15.38 -0.90
N LEU A 341 18.51 14.65 -0.25
CA LEU A 341 17.93 15.08 1.01
C LEU A 341 18.91 14.77 2.15
N PRO A 342 19.02 15.60 3.21
CA PRO A 342 19.90 15.31 4.34
C PRO A 342 19.58 14.01 5.09
N HIS A 343 18.29 13.65 5.24
CA HIS A 343 17.85 12.45 5.98
C HIS A 343 17.16 11.41 5.11
N GLY A 344 17.03 11.68 3.81
CA GLY A 344 16.70 10.70 2.77
C GLY A 344 15.22 10.72 2.47
N PHE A 345 14.47 11.25 3.43
CA PHE A 345 13.08 11.61 3.33
C PHE A 345 12.91 13.05 3.81
N GLN A 346 11.85 13.69 3.33
CA GLN A 346 11.36 14.96 3.85
C GLN A 346 9.83 14.95 3.82
N GLY A 347 9.20 15.61 4.79
CA GLY A 347 7.76 15.78 4.82
C GLY A 347 7.29 16.75 3.73
N ALA A 348 6.21 16.41 3.03
CA ALA A 348 5.59 17.27 2.02
C ALA A 348 4.12 17.55 2.34
N ILE A 349 3.78 18.84 2.42
CA ILE A 349 2.40 19.32 2.40
C ILE A 349 2.06 19.67 0.96
N THR A 350 0.91 19.22 0.48
CA THR A 350 0.36 19.57 -0.83
C THR A 350 -1.11 19.90 -0.63
N PHE A 351 -1.50 21.17 -0.81
CA PHE A 351 -2.90 21.58 -0.59
C PHE A 351 -3.88 20.77 -1.43
N ALA A 352 -3.54 20.48 -2.68
CA ALA A 352 -4.36 19.65 -3.55
C ALA A 352 -4.55 18.23 -2.98
N ASP A 353 -3.47 17.57 -2.53
CA ASP A 353 -3.49 16.22 -1.96
C ASP A 353 -4.34 16.20 -0.67
N SER A 354 -4.18 17.23 0.18
CA SER A 354 -4.90 17.34 1.44
C SER A 354 -6.39 17.64 1.20
N LEU A 355 -6.72 18.47 0.20
CA LEU A 355 -8.10 18.76 -0.18
C LEU A 355 -8.77 17.53 -0.80
N PHE A 356 -8.03 16.79 -1.61
CA PHE A 356 -8.46 15.52 -2.17
C PHE A 356 -8.74 14.50 -1.05
N LEU A 357 -7.83 14.36 -0.08
CA LEU A 357 -8.03 13.53 1.10
C LEU A 357 -9.25 13.98 1.92
N ALA A 358 -9.47 15.29 2.09
CA ALA A 358 -10.61 15.82 2.80
C ALA A 358 -11.94 15.47 2.10
N GLY A 359 -12.00 15.63 0.78
CA GLY A 359 -13.18 15.30 -0.03
C GLY A 359 -13.47 13.80 -0.09
N TRP A 360 -12.44 12.97 -0.24
CA TRP A 360 -12.57 11.52 -0.38
C TRP A 360 -12.63 10.75 0.95
N ALA A 361 -12.11 11.28 2.05
CA ALA A 361 -12.14 10.63 3.36
C ALA A 361 -12.88 11.43 4.42
N TRP A 362 -12.41 12.64 4.75
CA TRP A 362 -12.89 13.36 5.93
C TRP A 362 -14.39 13.68 5.86
N LEU A 363 -14.85 14.22 4.73
CA LEU A 363 -16.27 14.56 4.57
C LEU A 363 -17.19 13.32 4.52
N PRO A 364 -16.85 12.24 3.79
CA PRO A 364 -17.59 10.98 3.89
C PRO A 364 -17.65 10.41 5.32
N LEU A 365 -16.56 10.51 6.10
CA LEU A 365 -16.53 10.10 7.50
C LEU A 365 -17.41 11.00 8.38
N TYR A 366 -17.37 12.32 8.15
CA TYR A 366 -18.26 13.27 8.82
C TYR A 366 -19.73 12.94 8.54
N GLU A 367 -20.11 12.67 7.29
CA GLU A 367 -21.49 12.32 6.96
C GLU A 367 -21.91 11.00 7.58
N ARG A 368 -20.98 10.03 7.67
CA ARG A 368 -21.28 8.71 8.22
C ARG A 368 -21.41 8.72 9.75
N PHE A 369 -20.54 9.45 10.44
CA PHE A 369 -20.38 9.35 11.90
C PHE A 369 -20.70 10.65 12.66
N GLY A 370 -20.85 11.78 11.98
CA GLY A 370 -21.20 13.07 12.58
C GLY A 370 -20.04 13.78 13.29
N GLU A 371 -18.81 13.30 13.16
CA GLU A 371 -17.64 13.82 13.88
C GLU A 371 -17.16 15.16 13.30
N LYS A 372 -17.57 16.26 13.94
CA LYS A 372 -17.35 17.64 13.47
C LYS A 372 -15.90 18.00 13.11
N ARG A 373 -14.91 17.41 13.80
CA ARG A 373 -13.49 17.66 13.52
C ARG A 373 -13.09 17.49 12.06
N TYR A 374 -13.68 16.52 11.35
CA TYR A 374 -13.40 16.31 9.93
C TYR A 374 -13.88 17.49 9.08
N LEU A 375 -15.06 18.02 9.38
CA LEU A 375 -15.61 19.20 8.71
C LEU A 375 -14.83 20.47 9.07
N ASP A 376 -14.51 20.65 10.36
CA ASP A 376 -13.80 21.83 10.85
C ASP A 376 -12.39 21.93 10.25
N LEU A 377 -11.65 20.82 10.20
CA LEU A 377 -10.34 20.75 9.54
C LEU A 377 -10.43 20.95 8.03
N THR A 378 -11.49 20.44 7.38
CA THR A 378 -11.73 20.73 5.95
C THR A 378 -11.95 22.22 5.71
N ARG A 379 -12.70 22.90 6.58
CA ARG A 379 -12.90 24.35 6.50
C ARG A 379 -11.58 25.10 6.68
N GLN A 380 -10.77 24.73 7.66
CA GLN A 380 -9.45 25.32 7.89
C GLN A 380 -8.55 25.15 6.67
N LEU A 381 -8.52 23.96 6.08
CA LEU A 381 -7.75 23.68 4.87
C LEU A 381 -8.19 24.53 3.66
N VAL A 382 -9.50 24.74 3.49
CA VAL A 382 -10.03 25.63 2.44
C VAL A 382 -9.57 27.07 2.66
N LEU A 383 -9.67 27.59 3.89
CA LEU A 383 -9.26 28.96 4.20
C LEU A 383 -7.75 29.15 4.00
N ALA A 384 -6.95 28.20 4.48
CA ALA A 384 -5.51 28.21 4.29
C ALA A 384 -5.11 28.16 2.80
N SER A 385 -5.82 27.35 2.00
CA SER A 385 -5.57 27.31 0.56
C SER A 385 -5.91 28.64 -0.12
N ASP A 386 -6.96 29.34 0.32
CA ASP A 386 -7.34 30.66 -0.24
C ASP A 386 -6.28 31.72 0.05
N GLU A 387 -5.76 31.74 1.28
CA GLU A 387 -4.65 32.61 1.67
C GLU A 387 -3.40 32.34 0.83
N VAL A 388 -3.04 31.07 0.63
CA VAL A 388 -1.87 30.70 -0.19
C VAL A 388 -2.07 31.07 -1.66
N MET A 389 -3.29 30.99 -2.20
CA MET A 389 -3.58 31.39 -3.59
C MET A 389 -3.27 32.88 -3.87
N ASP A 390 -3.24 33.76 -2.88
CA ASP A 390 -2.88 35.18 -3.08
C ASP A 390 -1.42 35.36 -3.52
N GLY A 391 -0.54 34.44 -3.13
CA GLY A 391 0.90 34.52 -3.39
C GLY A 391 1.36 33.93 -4.72
N PHE A 392 0.48 33.25 -5.46
CA PHE A 392 0.88 32.46 -6.62
C PHE A 392 -0.14 32.51 -7.76
N GLU A 393 0.35 32.42 -8.99
CA GLU A 393 -0.48 32.20 -10.19
C GLU A 393 -1.25 30.88 -10.09
N VAL A 394 -0.59 29.85 -9.57
CA VAL A 394 -1.16 28.59 -9.10
C VAL A 394 -0.39 28.11 -7.89
N ILE A 395 -1.06 27.50 -6.91
CA ILE A 395 -0.40 26.95 -5.73
C ILE A 395 0.70 25.96 -6.17
N PRO A 396 1.96 26.09 -5.67
CA PRO A 396 3.01 25.13 -5.97
C PRO A 396 2.65 23.71 -5.52
N HIS A 397 3.17 22.67 -6.18
CA HIS A 397 2.77 21.30 -5.88
C HIS A 397 3.05 20.91 -4.43
N SER A 398 4.24 21.17 -3.89
CA SER A 398 4.55 20.78 -2.51
C SER A 398 5.32 21.84 -1.75
N TYR A 399 4.95 22.03 -0.49
CA TYR A 399 5.74 22.71 0.53
C TYR A 399 6.50 21.65 1.33
N TYR A 400 7.82 21.75 1.37
CA TYR A 400 8.66 20.87 2.17
C TYR A 400 8.83 21.44 3.57
N VAL A 401 8.34 20.71 4.56
CA VAL A 401 8.25 21.20 5.95
C VAL A 401 9.62 21.36 6.61
N ASP A 402 10.57 20.52 6.22
CA ASP A 402 11.93 20.54 6.76
C ASP A 402 12.75 21.72 6.22
N SER A 403 12.67 21.97 4.90
CA SER A 403 13.36 23.10 4.25
C SER A 403 12.57 24.41 4.29
N ARG A 404 11.29 24.36 4.68
CA ARG A 404 10.34 25.48 4.67
C ARG A 404 10.27 26.20 3.33
N ASP A 405 10.23 25.42 2.25
CA ASP A 405 10.25 25.97 0.90
C ASP A 405 9.32 25.20 -0.05
N TRP A 406 8.88 25.89 -1.09
CA TRP A 406 7.99 25.37 -2.12
C TRP A 406 8.77 24.77 -3.29
N THR A 407 8.40 23.56 -3.71
CA THR A 407 8.89 22.96 -4.95
C THR A 407 8.66 23.91 -6.12
N PRO A 408 9.61 24.11 -7.06
CA PRO A 408 9.46 25.05 -8.18
C PRO A 408 8.32 24.72 -9.15
N GLN A 409 7.73 23.52 -9.03
CA GLN A 409 6.82 22.96 -10.02
C GLN A 409 5.41 22.80 -9.46
N THR A 410 4.43 22.97 -10.35
CA THR A 410 3.05 22.49 -10.18
C THR A 410 2.75 21.48 -11.28
N ILE A 411 1.99 20.43 -10.98
CA ILE A 411 1.60 19.40 -11.95
C ILE A 411 0.09 19.39 -12.15
N ASP A 412 -0.37 18.88 -13.30
CA ASP A 412 -1.79 18.72 -13.65
C ASP A 412 -2.62 18.04 -12.53
N GLU A 413 -2.03 17.07 -11.83
CA GLU A 413 -2.70 16.29 -10.78
C GLU A 413 -3.26 17.16 -9.65
N CYS A 414 -2.71 18.36 -9.43
CA CYS A 414 -3.21 19.28 -8.40
C CYS A 414 -4.68 19.68 -8.62
N GLY A 415 -5.21 19.54 -9.83
CA GLY A 415 -6.62 19.80 -10.14
C GLY A 415 -7.60 19.01 -9.28
N PHE A 416 -7.24 17.81 -8.81
CA PHE A 416 -8.12 16.98 -7.98
C PHE A 416 -8.47 17.61 -6.61
N GLY A 417 -7.76 18.68 -6.21
CA GLY A 417 -8.01 19.39 -4.97
C GLY A 417 -9.39 20.03 -4.97
N MET A 418 -9.97 20.23 -6.17
CA MET A 418 -11.36 20.63 -6.34
C MET A 418 -12.36 19.76 -5.58
N GLU A 419 -12.04 18.49 -5.33
CA GLU A 419 -12.91 17.58 -4.59
C GLU A 419 -13.24 18.09 -3.19
N GLY A 420 -12.24 18.59 -2.45
CA GLY A 420 -12.41 19.10 -1.10
C GLY A 420 -13.43 20.24 -1.04
N TYR A 421 -13.36 21.17 -1.99
CA TYR A 421 -14.32 22.28 -2.07
C TYR A 421 -15.71 21.82 -2.50
N ALA A 422 -15.78 20.91 -3.48
CA ALA A 422 -17.04 20.38 -4.01
C ALA A 422 -17.84 19.66 -2.92
N GLU A 423 -17.19 18.75 -2.19
CA GLU A 423 -17.81 17.98 -1.12
C GLU A 423 -18.13 18.86 0.09
N ALA A 424 -17.27 19.82 0.44
CA ALA A 424 -17.54 20.74 1.54
C ALA A 424 -18.78 21.60 1.26
N TYR A 425 -18.92 22.11 0.04
CA TYR A 425 -20.12 22.82 -0.40
C TYR A 425 -21.34 21.92 -0.43
N ARG A 426 -21.22 20.68 -0.95
CA ARG A 426 -22.33 19.72 -0.98
C ARG A 426 -22.88 19.45 0.42
N THR A 427 -21.98 19.28 1.39
CA THR A 427 -22.28 18.95 2.78
C THR A 427 -22.90 20.12 3.54
N THR A 428 -22.37 21.34 3.38
CA THR A 428 -22.73 22.49 4.22
C THR A 428 -23.60 23.53 3.55
N ARG A 429 -23.55 23.60 2.21
CA ARG A 429 -24.10 24.69 1.38
C ARG A 429 -23.51 26.08 1.67
N ASP A 430 -22.39 26.16 2.40
CA ASP A 430 -21.72 27.44 2.68
C ASP A 430 -21.12 28.03 1.39
N PRO A 431 -21.56 29.22 0.95
CA PRO A 431 -21.08 29.83 -0.29
C PRO A 431 -19.57 30.09 -0.33
N LEU A 432 -18.89 30.19 0.83
CA LEU A 432 -17.43 30.30 0.90
C LEU A 432 -16.73 29.22 0.09
N PHE A 433 -17.13 27.95 0.26
CA PHE A 433 -16.50 26.82 -0.42
C PHE A 433 -16.62 26.92 -1.94
N ARG A 434 -17.77 27.42 -2.42
CA ARG A 434 -18.00 27.64 -3.84
C ARG A 434 -17.14 28.77 -4.38
N THR A 435 -17.05 29.89 -3.66
CA THR A 435 -16.24 31.05 -4.07
C THR A 435 -14.75 30.70 -4.14
N VAL A 436 -14.21 30.06 -3.10
CA VAL A 436 -12.79 29.67 -3.07
C VAL A 436 -12.51 28.59 -4.10
N GLY A 437 -13.36 27.57 -4.23
CA GLY A 437 -13.20 26.51 -5.24
C GLY A 437 -13.25 27.05 -6.68
N GLN A 438 -14.08 28.07 -6.97
CA GLN A 438 -14.09 28.76 -8.26
C GLN A 438 -12.74 29.40 -8.59
N ARG A 439 -12.15 30.07 -7.60
CA ARG A 439 -10.84 30.70 -7.72
C ARG A 439 -9.74 29.66 -7.92
N PHE A 440 -9.74 28.58 -7.14
CA PHE A 440 -8.79 27.48 -7.26
C PHE A 440 -8.81 26.85 -8.65
N LEU A 441 -10.01 26.51 -9.16
CA LEU A 441 -10.13 25.95 -10.50
C LEU A 441 -9.64 26.93 -11.57
N LYS A 442 -9.97 28.22 -11.43
CA LYS A 442 -9.55 29.24 -12.40
C LYS A 442 -8.04 29.29 -12.55
N GLN A 443 -7.28 29.30 -11.45
CA GLN A 443 -5.81 29.24 -11.49
C GLN A 443 -5.28 28.03 -12.27
N HIS A 444 -5.91 26.86 -12.10
CA HIS A 444 -5.51 25.65 -12.80
C HIS A 444 -5.89 25.68 -14.29
N ILE A 445 -7.11 26.10 -14.62
CA ILE A 445 -7.59 26.20 -16.00
C ILE A 445 -6.74 27.17 -16.81
N ASP A 446 -6.51 28.37 -16.27
CA ASP A 446 -5.78 29.43 -16.99
C ASP A 446 -4.37 28.98 -17.38
N LEU A 447 -3.78 28.09 -16.57
CA LEU A 447 -2.38 27.68 -16.71
C LEU A 447 -2.22 26.35 -17.45
N PHE A 448 -3.04 25.34 -17.13
CA PHE A 448 -2.82 23.97 -17.57
C PHE A 448 -3.65 23.56 -18.77
N GLU A 449 -4.84 24.14 -18.97
CA GLU A 449 -5.75 23.68 -20.02
C GLU A 449 -5.15 23.84 -21.42
N GLN A 450 -5.22 22.79 -22.24
CA GLN A 450 -4.70 22.77 -23.60
C GLN A 450 -5.85 22.68 -24.63
N PRO A 451 -5.62 23.11 -25.88
CA PRO A 451 -6.65 23.07 -26.94
C PRO A 451 -7.20 21.67 -27.24
N ASN A 452 -6.43 20.62 -26.96
CA ASN A 452 -6.86 19.22 -27.15
C ASN A 452 -7.73 18.68 -26.00
N GLY A 453 -8.17 19.54 -25.07
CA GLY A 453 -8.98 19.16 -23.90
C GLY A 453 -8.16 18.55 -22.75
N GLY A 454 -6.89 18.20 -22.97
CA GLY A 454 -5.98 17.74 -21.93
C GLY A 454 -5.38 18.90 -21.13
N TRP A 455 -4.66 18.56 -20.06
CA TRP A 455 -3.91 19.51 -19.23
C TRP A 455 -2.41 19.30 -19.41
N ALA A 456 -1.62 20.37 -19.49
CA ALA A 456 -0.17 20.28 -19.50
C ALA A 456 0.32 19.59 -18.23
N ARG A 457 1.30 18.69 -18.35
CA ARG A 457 1.73 17.82 -17.24
C ARG A 457 2.35 18.61 -16.07
N ARG A 458 3.06 19.68 -16.38
CA ARG A 458 3.85 20.43 -15.40
C ARG A 458 4.08 21.87 -15.85
N TYR A 459 4.08 22.77 -14.87
CA TYR A 459 4.54 24.14 -14.98
C TYR A 459 5.66 24.39 -13.97
N ASN A 460 6.75 25.04 -14.39
CA ASN A 460 7.83 25.50 -13.51
C ASN A 460 7.75 27.01 -13.33
N ARG A 461 7.33 27.48 -12.16
CA ARG A 461 7.14 28.92 -11.91
C ARG A 461 8.44 29.73 -11.92
N LEU A 462 9.59 29.08 -11.71
CA LEU A 462 10.88 29.78 -11.69
C LEU A 462 11.39 30.08 -13.10
N THR A 463 11.04 29.23 -14.07
CA THR A 463 11.49 29.39 -15.47
C THR A 463 10.35 29.80 -16.42
N GLY A 464 9.09 29.67 -16.00
CA GLY A 464 7.90 29.84 -16.85
C GLY A 464 7.68 28.69 -17.82
N GLU A 465 8.45 27.60 -17.71
CA GLU A 465 8.41 26.50 -18.67
C GLU A 465 7.31 25.48 -18.38
N PHE A 466 6.75 24.97 -19.46
CA PHE A 466 5.75 23.91 -19.45
C PHE A 466 6.30 22.59 -19.96
N THR A 467 5.85 21.49 -19.36
CA THR A 467 5.94 20.15 -19.96
C THR A 467 4.57 19.76 -20.52
N TYR A 468 4.39 19.83 -21.84
CA TYR A 468 3.10 19.61 -22.52
C TYR A 468 2.73 18.13 -22.73
N LYS A 469 3.00 17.28 -21.74
CA LYS A 469 2.75 15.83 -21.85
C LYS A 469 1.31 15.48 -21.49
N THR A 470 0.37 15.75 -22.39
CA THR A 470 -1.07 15.47 -22.18
C THR A 470 -1.44 13.99 -22.30
N SER A 471 -0.49 13.10 -22.62
CA SER A 471 -0.72 11.67 -22.81
C SER A 471 -0.65 10.82 -21.54
N HIS A 472 -0.28 11.42 -20.40
CA HIS A 472 -0.05 10.70 -19.15
C HIS A 472 -1.38 10.25 -18.51
N ALA A 473 -1.75 8.99 -18.70
CA ALA A 473 -3.12 8.50 -18.45
C ALA A 473 -3.62 8.77 -17.02
N ARG A 474 -2.79 8.48 -16.01
CA ARG A 474 -3.12 8.73 -14.61
C ARG A 474 -3.23 10.22 -14.27
N GLY A 475 -2.35 11.04 -14.85
CA GLY A 475 -2.25 12.47 -14.55
C GLY A 475 -3.47 13.25 -15.03
N GLN A 476 -3.87 12.94 -16.26
CA GLN A 476 -5.09 13.49 -16.84
C GLN A 476 -6.35 12.99 -16.11
N GLY A 477 -6.34 11.75 -15.60
CA GLY A 477 -7.43 11.25 -14.76
C GLY A 477 -7.62 12.09 -13.48
N TRP A 478 -6.54 12.52 -12.83
CA TRP A 478 -6.62 13.44 -11.70
C TRP A 478 -7.12 14.84 -12.07
N ALA A 479 -6.72 15.34 -13.24
CA ALA A 479 -7.28 16.59 -13.77
C ALA A 479 -8.78 16.47 -14.06
N MET A 480 -9.22 15.35 -14.68
CA MET A 480 -10.62 15.05 -14.95
C MET A 480 -11.45 14.95 -13.67
N GLU A 481 -10.92 14.33 -12.62
CA GLU A 481 -11.57 14.30 -11.31
C GLU A 481 -11.84 15.71 -10.79
N GLY A 482 -10.84 16.60 -10.89
CA GLY A 482 -11.00 18.00 -10.54
C GLY A 482 -12.06 18.74 -11.37
N LEU A 483 -12.15 18.45 -12.68
CA LEU A 483 -13.16 19.02 -13.57
C LEU A 483 -14.58 18.51 -13.25
N LEU A 484 -14.74 17.22 -12.92
CA LEU A 484 -16.02 16.67 -12.48
C LEU A 484 -16.45 17.26 -11.14
N ALA A 485 -15.53 17.39 -10.18
CA ALA A 485 -15.77 18.07 -8.91
C ALA A 485 -16.20 19.53 -9.12
N ALA A 486 -15.52 20.24 -10.01
CA ALA A 486 -15.88 21.59 -10.41
C ALA A 486 -17.28 21.68 -11.04
N TYR A 487 -17.67 20.70 -11.85
CA TYR A 487 -19.02 20.62 -12.38
C TYR A 487 -20.05 20.37 -11.27
N ARG A 488 -19.79 19.46 -10.31
CA ARG A 488 -20.66 19.26 -9.14
C ARG A 488 -20.83 20.52 -8.30
N LEU A 489 -19.76 21.30 -8.14
CA LEU A 489 -19.75 22.52 -7.34
C LEU A 489 -20.53 23.67 -8.00
N MET A 490 -20.40 23.84 -9.32
CA MET A 490 -20.87 25.05 -10.01
C MET A 490 -22.00 24.81 -11.02
N SER A 491 -22.17 23.58 -11.49
CA SER A 491 -23.16 23.15 -12.49
C SER A 491 -23.15 23.98 -13.78
N THR A 492 -21.99 24.44 -14.23
CA THR A 492 -21.89 25.25 -15.47
C THR A 492 -21.72 24.37 -16.69
N ALA A 493 -22.36 24.76 -17.80
CA ALA A 493 -22.22 24.07 -19.09
C ALA A 493 -20.76 24.03 -19.56
N LYS A 494 -20.00 25.11 -19.32
CA LYS A 494 -18.57 25.20 -19.65
C LYS A 494 -17.73 24.14 -18.93
N ASN A 495 -17.98 23.88 -17.64
CA ASN A 495 -17.24 22.85 -16.91
C ASN A 495 -17.58 21.44 -17.42
N LEU A 496 -18.86 21.19 -17.76
CA LEU A 496 -19.26 19.91 -18.36
C LEU A 496 -18.64 19.71 -19.74
N GLU A 497 -18.55 20.76 -20.55
CA GLU A 497 -17.88 20.73 -21.86
C GLU A 497 -16.39 20.39 -21.71
N ARG A 498 -15.70 20.97 -20.71
CA ARG A 498 -14.31 20.58 -20.38
C ARG A 498 -14.16 19.11 -20.03
N CYS A 499 -15.09 18.58 -19.22
CA CYS A 499 -15.13 17.15 -18.89
C CYS A 499 -15.29 16.30 -20.16
N ARG A 500 -16.22 16.68 -21.05
CA ARG A 500 -16.45 15.98 -22.32
C ARG A 500 -15.22 15.99 -23.21
N ASN A 501 -14.57 17.14 -23.39
CA ASN A 501 -13.40 17.25 -24.25
C ASN A 501 -12.25 16.35 -23.77
N MET A 502 -12.01 16.30 -22.45
CA MET A 502 -10.97 15.42 -21.90
C MET A 502 -11.37 13.94 -21.99
N ALA A 503 -12.62 13.61 -21.68
CA ALA A 503 -13.12 12.24 -21.78
C ALA A 503 -13.11 11.72 -23.22
N ASP A 504 -13.48 12.55 -24.20
CA ASP A 504 -13.46 12.20 -25.63
C ASP A 504 -12.07 11.84 -26.09
N ASN A 505 -11.06 12.63 -25.70
CA ASN A 505 -9.66 12.31 -25.99
C ASN A 505 -9.26 10.93 -25.43
N PHE A 506 -9.70 10.58 -24.22
CA PHE A 506 -9.40 9.26 -23.64
C PHE A 506 -10.18 8.12 -24.29
N VAL A 507 -11.46 8.33 -24.63
CA VAL A 507 -12.25 7.35 -25.37
C VAL A 507 -11.61 7.03 -26.72
N GLU A 508 -11.14 8.05 -27.45
CA GLU A 508 -10.46 7.90 -28.75
C GLU A 508 -9.15 7.11 -28.67
N HIS A 509 -8.44 7.21 -27.54
CA HIS A 509 -7.15 6.54 -27.32
C HIS A 509 -7.27 5.24 -26.50
N GLN A 510 -8.48 4.79 -26.19
CA GLN A 510 -8.68 3.51 -25.50
C GLN A 510 -8.24 2.36 -26.42
N ARG A 511 -7.42 1.45 -25.89
CA ARG A 511 -6.97 0.26 -26.64
C ARG A 511 -8.12 -0.72 -26.81
N GLU A 512 -7.99 -1.64 -27.77
CA GLU A 512 -9.00 -2.67 -28.06
C GLU A 512 -9.39 -3.47 -26.81
N GLY A 513 -8.40 -3.83 -25.98
CA GLY A 513 -8.60 -4.52 -24.71
C GLY A 513 -9.16 -3.66 -23.58
N GLY A 514 -9.59 -2.42 -23.83
CA GLY A 514 -10.26 -1.55 -22.84
C GLY A 514 -9.35 -0.74 -21.91
N TYR A 515 -8.03 -0.87 -22.04
CA TYR A 515 -7.05 -0.19 -21.19
C TYR A 515 -6.38 0.99 -21.89
N TRP A 516 -5.60 1.75 -21.11
CA TRP A 516 -4.64 2.74 -21.63
C TRP A 516 -3.22 2.38 -21.23
N THR A 517 -2.24 2.72 -22.07
CA THR A 517 -0.83 2.70 -21.69
C THR A 517 -0.53 3.84 -20.72
N PHE A 518 0.57 3.75 -19.97
CA PHE A 518 0.98 4.79 -19.02
C PHE A 518 1.07 6.17 -19.69
N GLU A 519 1.53 6.17 -20.93
CA GLU A 519 1.42 7.27 -21.89
C GLU A 519 0.56 6.74 -23.04
N TYR A 520 -0.69 7.22 -23.16
CA TYR A 520 -1.68 6.57 -24.04
C TYR A 520 -1.28 6.57 -25.52
N ASP A 521 -0.39 7.49 -25.91
CA ASP A 521 0.16 7.65 -27.25
C ASP A 521 1.37 6.75 -27.53
N GLN A 522 1.96 6.13 -26.50
CA GLN A 522 3.10 5.22 -26.63
C GLN A 522 2.65 3.75 -26.65
N PRO A 523 3.45 2.84 -27.25
CA PRO A 523 3.16 1.41 -27.21
C PRO A 523 3.39 0.81 -25.82
N VAL A 524 2.75 -0.34 -25.55
CA VAL A 524 2.86 -1.06 -24.26
C VAL A 524 4.30 -1.44 -23.94
N SER A 525 5.11 -1.79 -24.94
CA SER A 525 6.52 -2.16 -24.78
C SER A 525 7.39 -1.04 -24.22
N GLU A 526 6.97 0.22 -24.37
CA GLU A 526 7.74 1.39 -23.93
C GLU A 526 7.19 1.98 -22.64
N ALA A 527 5.87 2.13 -22.55
CA ALA A 527 5.22 2.82 -21.43
C ALA A 527 4.66 1.85 -20.37
N GLY A 528 4.41 0.60 -20.73
CA GLY A 528 3.60 -0.33 -19.93
C GLY A 528 2.11 0.04 -19.94
N ILE A 529 1.28 -0.85 -19.39
CA ILE A 529 -0.15 -0.59 -19.21
C ILE A 529 -0.36 0.28 -17.96
N SER A 530 -1.21 1.30 -18.06
CA SER A 530 -1.62 2.11 -16.91
C SER A 530 -2.75 1.43 -16.17
N GLU A 531 -2.43 0.52 -15.26
CA GLU A 531 -3.44 -0.11 -14.38
C GLU A 531 -4.13 0.93 -13.50
N LYS A 532 -3.35 1.87 -12.96
CA LYS A 532 -3.83 3.00 -12.14
C LYS A 532 -4.75 3.90 -12.95
N GLY A 533 -4.33 4.25 -14.17
CA GLY A 533 -5.10 5.09 -15.07
C GLY A 533 -6.38 4.39 -15.53
N THR A 534 -6.31 3.12 -15.90
CA THR A 534 -7.45 2.36 -16.42
C THR A 534 -8.56 2.21 -15.38
N ALA A 535 -8.23 1.84 -14.14
CA ALA A 535 -9.22 1.75 -13.06
C ALA A 535 -9.86 3.12 -12.75
N LEU A 536 -9.05 4.18 -12.69
CA LEU A 536 -9.53 5.54 -12.46
C LEU A 536 -10.45 6.01 -13.60
N TRP A 537 -10.02 5.88 -14.85
CA TRP A 537 -10.80 6.30 -16.02
C TRP A 537 -12.08 5.50 -16.19
N SER A 538 -12.11 4.21 -15.82
CA SER A 538 -13.37 3.45 -15.78
C SER A 538 -14.41 4.15 -14.91
N TRP A 539 -14.05 4.49 -13.66
CA TRP A 539 -14.95 5.19 -12.76
C TRP A 539 -15.31 6.61 -13.26
N LEU A 540 -14.33 7.40 -13.73
CA LEU A 540 -14.57 8.75 -14.26
C LEU A 540 -15.51 8.76 -15.47
N LEU A 541 -15.42 7.75 -16.34
CA LEU A 541 -16.30 7.61 -17.50
C LEU A 541 -17.73 7.21 -17.10
N TYR A 542 -17.92 6.39 -16.05
CA TYR A 542 -19.24 6.21 -15.44
C TYR A 542 -19.81 7.53 -14.91
N GLN A 543 -19.01 8.34 -14.21
CA GLN A 543 -19.44 9.65 -13.72
C GLN A 543 -19.81 10.58 -14.88
N THR A 544 -19.00 10.60 -15.95
CA THR A 544 -19.26 11.39 -17.15
C THR A 544 -20.55 10.95 -17.84
N TYR A 545 -20.77 9.65 -17.98
CA TYR A 545 -22.04 9.10 -18.45
C TYR A 545 -23.20 9.54 -17.55
N ASN A 546 -23.04 9.51 -16.23
CA ASN A 546 -24.10 9.91 -15.31
C ASN A 546 -24.57 11.35 -15.52
N TYR A 547 -23.67 12.28 -15.89
CA TYR A 547 -24.01 13.67 -16.20
C TYR A 547 -24.48 13.92 -17.63
N THR A 548 -23.95 13.18 -18.60
CA THR A 548 -24.18 13.46 -20.02
C THR A 548 -25.25 12.56 -20.66
N LYS A 549 -25.45 11.37 -20.10
CA LYS A 549 -26.22 10.25 -20.65
C LYS A 549 -25.76 9.80 -22.04
N ASP A 550 -24.54 10.15 -22.43
CA ASP A 550 -23.97 9.74 -23.72
C ASP A 550 -23.38 8.32 -23.60
N ALA A 551 -23.93 7.39 -24.37
CA ALA A 551 -23.62 5.97 -24.31
C ALA A 551 -22.14 5.67 -24.60
N LYS A 552 -21.44 6.51 -25.38
CA LYS A 552 -20.02 6.28 -25.70
C LYS A 552 -19.14 6.21 -24.44
N TYR A 553 -19.45 7.02 -23.42
CA TYR A 553 -18.70 7.01 -22.17
C TYR A 553 -19.02 5.76 -21.36
N LEU A 554 -20.28 5.30 -21.35
CA LEU A 554 -20.67 4.06 -20.69
C LEU A 554 -19.98 2.85 -21.33
N ASP A 555 -19.95 2.79 -22.66
CA ASP A 555 -19.31 1.70 -23.39
C ASP A 555 -17.81 1.65 -23.12
N SER A 556 -17.14 2.81 -23.12
CA SER A 556 -15.71 2.91 -22.78
C SER A 556 -15.44 2.57 -21.31
N ALA A 557 -16.29 3.02 -20.37
CA ALA A 557 -16.20 2.70 -18.95
C ALA A 557 -16.28 1.19 -18.71
N ARG A 558 -17.19 0.50 -19.40
CA ARG A 558 -17.39 -0.95 -19.33
C ARG A 558 -16.24 -1.75 -19.91
N LYS A 559 -15.65 -1.30 -21.02
CA LYS A 559 -14.43 -1.90 -21.57
C LYS A 559 -13.28 -1.83 -20.58
N ALA A 560 -13.08 -0.67 -19.94
CA ALA A 560 -12.07 -0.50 -18.90
C ALA A 560 -12.36 -1.33 -17.65
N LEU A 561 -13.63 -1.41 -17.23
CA LEU A 561 -14.04 -2.24 -16.10
C LEU A 561 -13.81 -3.73 -16.37
N ASN A 562 -14.14 -4.19 -17.58
CA ASN A 562 -13.90 -5.55 -18.03
C ASN A 562 -12.39 -5.87 -17.98
N TRP A 563 -11.55 -4.99 -18.53
CA TRP A 563 -10.10 -5.15 -18.41
C TRP A 563 -9.64 -5.30 -16.96
N CYS A 564 -10.13 -4.45 -16.04
CA CYS A 564 -9.81 -4.56 -14.62
C CYS A 564 -10.26 -5.89 -14.01
N LEU A 565 -11.45 -6.38 -14.38
CA LEU A 565 -11.97 -7.68 -13.94
C LEU A 565 -11.05 -8.81 -14.41
N GLU A 566 -10.64 -8.83 -15.66
CA GLU A 566 -9.76 -9.87 -16.23
C GLU A 566 -8.33 -9.82 -15.64
N ASN A 567 -7.88 -8.65 -15.21
CA ASN A 567 -6.50 -8.43 -14.73
C ASN A 567 -6.37 -8.33 -13.20
N ARG A 568 -7.43 -8.66 -12.45
CA ARG A 568 -7.35 -8.81 -11.00
C ARG A 568 -6.49 -10.02 -10.62
N TYR A 569 -5.71 -9.89 -9.56
CA TYR A 569 -4.84 -10.97 -9.10
C TYR A 569 -5.67 -12.05 -8.39
N ALA A 570 -5.66 -13.26 -8.95
CA ALA A 570 -6.25 -14.47 -8.37
C ALA A 570 -5.20 -15.56 -8.06
N GLY A 571 -3.91 -15.18 -8.04
CA GLY A 571 -2.81 -16.11 -7.85
C GLY A 571 -2.62 -16.58 -6.39
N PRO A 572 -1.57 -17.38 -6.15
CA PRO A 572 -1.35 -18.02 -4.86
C PRO A 572 -1.02 -17.02 -3.73
N ASP A 573 -0.46 -15.84 -4.04
CA ASP A 573 -0.13 -14.83 -3.03
C ASP A 573 -1.39 -14.20 -2.44
N GLU A 574 -1.76 -14.61 -1.23
CA GLU A 574 -2.97 -14.17 -0.53
C GLU A 574 -3.01 -12.68 -0.28
N GLU A 575 -1.85 -12.06 -0.07
CA GLU A 575 -1.75 -10.63 0.22
C GLU A 575 -2.15 -9.80 -1.00
N ALA A 576 -1.86 -10.27 -2.21
CA ALA A 576 -2.17 -9.58 -3.46
C ALA A 576 -3.58 -9.82 -4.01
N ARG A 577 -4.32 -10.82 -3.50
CA ARG A 577 -5.61 -11.22 -4.08
C ARG A 577 -6.61 -10.08 -4.17
N GLY A 578 -7.31 -9.96 -5.30
CA GLY A 578 -8.28 -8.89 -5.54
C GLY A 578 -7.69 -7.55 -5.97
N SER A 579 -6.37 -7.38 -5.90
CA SER A 579 -5.70 -6.18 -6.41
C SER A 579 -5.45 -6.26 -7.92
N ILE A 580 -5.12 -5.12 -8.54
CA ILE A 580 -4.69 -5.07 -9.95
C ILE A 580 -3.19 -4.80 -9.99
N ILE A 581 -2.45 -5.67 -10.69
CA ILE A 581 -0.98 -5.60 -10.76
C ILE A 581 -0.55 -4.67 -11.88
N GLY A 582 0.27 -3.68 -11.54
CA GLY A 582 0.90 -2.75 -12.46
C GLY A 582 2.34 -3.09 -12.78
N THR A 583 2.80 -2.69 -13.96
CA THR A 583 4.22 -2.77 -14.35
C THR A 583 4.55 -1.66 -15.34
N THR A 584 5.00 -0.53 -14.79
CA THR A 584 5.36 0.70 -15.51
C THR A 584 6.59 1.37 -14.90
N ASN A 585 7.09 2.43 -15.53
CA ASN A 585 8.11 3.31 -14.96
C ASN A 585 7.71 3.93 -13.59
N GLN A 586 6.43 3.91 -13.22
CA GLN A 586 5.88 4.41 -11.94
C GLN A 586 5.13 3.33 -11.15
N SER A 587 5.57 2.06 -11.20
CA SER A 587 4.93 0.95 -10.47
C SER A 587 4.76 1.25 -8.97
N ALA A 588 5.85 1.55 -8.24
CA ALA A 588 5.79 2.16 -6.90
C ALA A 588 6.13 3.67 -6.93
N VAL A 589 5.66 4.36 -7.97
CA VAL A 589 5.82 5.79 -8.29
C VAL A 589 7.28 6.29 -8.38
N PHE A 590 8.06 6.27 -7.28
CA PHE A 590 9.38 6.91 -7.21
C PHE A 590 10.57 5.95 -7.13
N TYR A 591 10.41 4.67 -6.79
CA TYR A 591 11.60 3.87 -6.48
C TYR A 591 11.61 2.36 -6.78
N ARG A 592 10.51 1.76 -7.22
CA ARG A 592 10.46 0.39 -7.80
C ARG A 592 9.91 0.43 -9.24
N PRO A 593 10.59 1.11 -10.18
CA PRO A 593 10.13 1.14 -11.57
C PRO A 593 10.18 -0.27 -12.16
N TRP A 594 9.14 -0.63 -12.92
CA TRP A 594 9.02 -1.90 -13.64
C TRP A 594 8.98 -3.18 -12.78
N PHE A 595 8.79 -3.06 -11.47
CA PHE A 595 8.44 -4.21 -10.63
C PHE A 595 6.93 -4.47 -10.67
N GLN A 596 6.51 -5.73 -10.46
CA GLN A 596 5.09 -6.05 -10.30
C GLN A 596 4.57 -5.56 -8.95
N VAL A 597 3.76 -4.50 -9.00
CA VAL A 597 3.27 -3.81 -7.80
C VAL A 597 1.79 -3.51 -7.97
N SER A 598 0.99 -3.78 -6.94
CA SER A 598 -0.38 -3.26 -6.85
C SER A 598 -0.45 -2.01 -5.99
N CYS A 599 -1.51 -1.23 -6.18
CA CYS A 599 -1.72 0.02 -5.45
C CYS A 599 -3.12 0.07 -4.83
N SER A 600 -3.20 0.52 -3.58
CA SER A 600 -4.47 0.54 -2.83
C SER A 600 -5.52 1.42 -3.50
N TYR A 601 -5.19 2.64 -3.94
CA TYR A 601 -6.16 3.49 -4.63
C TYR A 601 -6.58 2.93 -5.99
N THR A 602 -5.74 2.17 -6.71
CA THR A 602 -6.16 1.50 -7.96
C THR A 602 -7.27 0.52 -7.68
N THR A 603 -7.11 -0.30 -6.63
CA THR A 603 -8.12 -1.27 -6.22
C THR A 603 -9.38 -0.58 -5.73
N ALA A 604 -9.26 0.54 -5.02
CA ALA A 604 -10.40 1.35 -4.60
C ALA A 604 -11.19 1.93 -5.79
N PHE A 605 -10.52 2.53 -6.78
CA PHE A 605 -11.19 3.05 -7.99
C PHE A 605 -11.84 1.95 -8.83
N PHE A 606 -11.20 0.79 -8.93
CA PHE A 606 -11.82 -0.39 -9.53
C PHE A 606 -13.10 -0.79 -8.77
N GLY A 607 -13.04 -0.86 -7.44
CA GLY A 607 -14.18 -1.13 -6.58
C GLY A 607 -15.32 -0.12 -6.73
N LEU A 608 -15.00 1.17 -6.88
CA LEU A 608 -15.98 2.23 -7.14
C LEU A 608 -16.61 2.09 -8.53
N ALA A 609 -15.86 1.70 -9.56
CA ALA A 609 -16.41 1.41 -10.88
C ALA A 609 -17.35 0.19 -10.88
N LEU A 610 -17.04 -0.86 -10.11
CA LEU A 610 -17.95 -1.99 -9.89
C LEU A 610 -19.28 -1.55 -9.27
N LEU A 611 -19.22 -0.66 -8.28
CA LEU A 611 -20.40 -0.10 -7.63
C LEU A 611 -21.26 0.72 -8.60
N GLU A 612 -20.67 1.47 -9.53
CA GLU A 612 -21.42 2.19 -10.56
C GLU A 612 -22.15 1.24 -11.52
N GLU A 613 -21.51 0.16 -11.98
CA GLU A 613 -22.17 -0.83 -12.83
C GLU A 613 -23.30 -1.56 -12.08
N LEU A 614 -23.10 -1.92 -10.81
CA LEU A 614 -24.14 -2.53 -9.98
C LEU A 614 -25.37 -1.60 -9.82
N LYS A 615 -25.16 -0.29 -9.60
CA LYS A 615 -26.24 0.71 -9.53
C LYS A 615 -27.04 0.76 -10.84
N LEU A 616 -26.37 0.65 -12.00
CA LEU A 616 -27.05 0.64 -13.30
C LEU A 616 -27.88 -0.62 -13.51
N GLN A 617 -27.45 -1.78 -13.00
CA GLN A 617 -28.22 -3.02 -13.08
C GLN A 617 -29.47 -2.96 -12.19
N GLU A 618 -29.35 -2.43 -10.97
CA GLU A 618 -30.48 -2.26 -10.06
C GLU A 618 -31.52 -1.25 -10.58
N GLY A 619 -31.08 -0.24 -11.34
CA GLY A 619 -31.97 0.69 -12.03
C GLY A 619 -32.76 0.07 -13.19
N ARG A 620 -32.26 -1.02 -13.79
CA ARG A 620 -32.94 -1.76 -14.87
C ARG A 620 -33.96 -2.78 -14.33
N ASP A 621 -33.75 -3.26 -13.11
CA ASP A 621 -34.62 -4.25 -12.44
C ASP A 621 -35.79 -3.61 -11.69
N LYS A 622 -35.92 -2.28 -11.69
CA LYS A 622 -37.11 -1.57 -11.22
C LYS A 622 -38.09 -1.39 -12.39
N PRO A 623 -39.31 -1.97 -12.31
CA PRO A 623 -40.28 -1.97 -13.40
C PRO A 623 -40.79 -0.57 -13.79
#